data_AF-A0A9W6T869-F1
#
_entry.id   AF-A0A9W6T869-F1
#
_cell.length_a   1.000
_cell.length_b   1.000
_cell.length_c   1.000
_cell.angle_alpha   90.00
_cell.angle_beta   90.00
_cell.angle_gamma   90.00
#
_symmetry.space_group_name_H-M   'P 1'
#
loop_
_entity.id
_entity.type
_entity.pdbx_description
1 polymer ?
#
loop_
_entity_poly.entity_id
_entity_poly.type
_entity_poly.pdbx_seq_one_letter_code
_entity_poly.pdbx_strand_id
1 'polypeptide(L)'
;MEFFEANEIHRPITIRTNTLVTRRRELAQTLVNRGVNLQPIGSWTKVGLQIFDSQVPVGATPEYLAGHYILQAASSFLPVIALDPQENERVLDMAAAPGGKTTYISAMMKNTGCVFANDANKARTKSLIANIHRLESY
;
A
#
# COMPACT_ATOMS: atom_id res chain seq x y z
N MET A 1 11.39 27.09 -9.31
CA MET A 1 12.63 26.58 -8.70
C MET A 1 12.35 25.32 -7.89
N GLU A 2 11.36 25.34 -6.99
CA GLU A 2 10.99 24.19 -6.13
C GLU A 2 10.80 22.83 -6.84
N PHE A 3 10.16 22.78 -8.02
CA PHE A 3 9.95 21.51 -8.72
C PHE A 3 11.25 20.84 -9.18
N PHE A 4 12.24 21.63 -9.63
CA PHE A 4 13.51 21.09 -10.08
C PHE A 4 14.35 20.61 -8.89
N GLU A 5 14.39 21.39 -7.81
CA GLU A 5 15.06 21.05 -6.55
C GLU A 5 14.47 19.79 -5.91
N ALA A 6 13.15 19.58 -6.00
CA ALA A 6 12.49 18.39 -5.45
C ALA A 6 12.95 17.07 -6.09
N ASN A 7 13.52 17.09 -7.31
CA ASN A 7 14.06 15.89 -7.95
C ASN A 7 15.42 15.47 -7.34
N GLU A 8 16.07 16.34 -6.59
CA GLU A 8 17.33 16.05 -5.88
C GLU A 8 17.08 15.48 -4.47
N ILE A 9 15.85 15.56 -3.97
CA ILE A 9 15.46 15.04 -2.66
C ILE A 9 15.15 13.53 -2.78
N HIS A 10 15.71 12.74 -1.87
CA HIS A 10 15.38 11.32 -1.80
C HIS A 10 13.89 11.13 -1.55
N ARG A 11 13.25 10.23 -2.30
CA ARG A 11 11.81 10.00 -2.16
C ARG A 11 11.50 9.48 -0.75
N PRO A 12 10.55 10.09 -0.04
CA PRO A 12 10.12 9.59 1.26
C PRO A 12 9.68 8.12 1.16
N ILE A 13 10.23 7.29 2.04
CA ILE A 13 9.81 5.89 2.15
C ILE A 13 8.46 5.87 2.84
N THR A 14 7.46 5.34 2.15
CA THR A 14 6.08 5.30 2.64
C THR A 14 5.52 3.89 2.51
N ILE A 15 4.69 3.51 3.48
CA ILE A 15 3.97 2.24 3.51
C ILE A 15 2.47 2.47 3.62
N ARG A 16 1.71 1.55 3.02
CA ARG A 16 0.27 1.45 3.17
C ARG A 16 -0.05 0.30 4.10
N THR A 17 -0.71 0.59 5.21
CA THR A 17 -1.26 -0.45 6.09
C THR A 17 -2.34 -1.25 5.34
N ASN A 18 -2.32 -2.59 5.48
CA ASN A 18 -3.39 -3.44 5.00
C ASN A 18 -4.49 -3.56 6.07
N THR A 19 -5.60 -2.87 5.85
CA THR A 19 -6.72 -2.82 6.80
C THR A 19 -7.53 -4.11 6.89
N LEU A 20 -7.31 -5.07 5.97
CA LEU A 20 -7.87 -6.42 6.07
C LEU A 20 -7.21 -7.23 7.19
N VAL A 21 -5.96 -6.93 7.52
CA VAL A 21 -5.14 -7.72 8.44
C VAL A 21 -4.90 -7.00 9.77
N THR A 22 -4.64 -5.69 9.75
CA THR A 22 -4.30 -4.94 10.97
C THR A 22 -4.71 -3.47 10.89
N ARG A 23 -4.79 -2.80 12.05
CA ARG A 23 -5.03 -1.35 12.13
C ARG A 23 -3.71 -0.59 12.04
N ARG A 24 -3.70 0.59 11.41
CA ARG A 24 -2.51 1.47 11.30
C ARG A 24 -1.80 1.68 12.64
N ARG A 25 -2.56 1.88 13.73
CA ARG A 25 -1.99 2.11 15.07
C ARG A 25 -1.23 0.89 15.59
N GLU A 26 -1.79 -0.30 15.41
CA GLU A 26 -1.16 -1.57 15.82
C GLU A 26 0.10 -1.82 15.01
N LEU A 27 0.02 -1.67 13.68
CA LEU A 27 1.18 -1.79 12.80
C LEU A 27 2.29 -0.79 13.18
N ALA A 28 1.93 0.47 13.44
CA ALA A 28 2.89 1.48 13.87
C ALA A 28 3.62 1.06 15.15
N GLN A 29 2.88 0.57 16.17
CA GLN A 29 3.48 0.09 17.40
C GLN A 29 4.42 -1.11 17.16
N THR A 30 3.99 -2.07 16.35
CA THR A 30 4.80 -3.25 16.00
C THR A 30 6.11 -2.87 15.34
N LEU A 31 6.08 -1.92 14.38
CA LEU A 31 7.27 -1.47 13.69
C LEU A 31 8.19 -0.61 14.57
N VAL A 32 7.63 0.25 15.43
CA VAL A 32 8.41 1.02 16.43
C VAL A 32 9.16 0.08 17.37
N ASN A 33 8.52 -1.00 17.83
CA ASN A 33 9.16 -2.01 18.69
C ASN A 33 10.33 -2.74 17.99
N ARG A 34 10.40 -2.70 16.65
CA ARG A 34 11.51 -3.25 15.84
C ARG A 34 12.58 -2.21 15.49
N GLY A 35 12.50 -1.00 16.03
CA GLY A 35 13.45 0.07 15.74
C GLY A 35 13.20 0.78 14.40
N VAL A 36 11.95 0.82 13.94
CA VAL A 36 11.54 1.63 12.78
C VAL A 36 11.02 2.98 13.26
N ASN A 37 11.66 4.07 12.85
CA ASN A 37 11.19 5.43 13.09
C ASN A 37 10.19 5.83 12.00
N LEU A 38 8.93 6.06 12.39
CA LEU A 38 7.84 6.32 11.46
C LEU A 38 6.77 7.24 12.05
N GLN A 39 6.04 7.94 11.17
CA GLN A 39 4.90 8.77 11.55
C GLN A 39 3.77 8.67 10.52
N PRO A 40 2.51 8.98 10.91
CA PRO A 40 1.45 9.24 9.94
C PRO A 40 1.87 10.26 8.87
N ILE A 41 1.56 9.99 7.60
CA ILE A 41 1.88 10.91 6.49
C ILE A 41 1.11 12.24 6.62
N GLY A 42 -0.11 12.19 7.14
CA GLY A 42 -0.96 13.35 7.33
C GLY A 42 -2.39 12.96 7.69
N SER A 43 -3.25 13.95 7.94
CA SER A 43 -4.66 13.74 8.32
C SER A 43 -5.53 13.24 7.15
N TRP A 44 -5.07 13.41 5.91
CA TRP A 44 -5.79 13.01 4.70
C TRP A 44 -5.81 11.50 4.44
N THR A 45 -4.98 10.70 5.13
CA THR A 45 -4.97 9.24 5.02
C THR A 45 -5.02 8.56 6.38
N LYS A 46 -5.88 7.54 6.48
CA LYS A 46 -6.01 6.70 7.69
C LYS A 46 -5.07 5.51 7.69
N VAL A 47 -4.37 5.22 6.58
CA VAL A 47 -3.57 3.99 6.38
C VAL A 47 -2.08 4.25 6.14
N GLY A 48 -1.71 5.45 5.70
CA GLY A 48 -0.34 5.79 5.32
C GLY A 48 0.58 6.07 6.52
N LEU A 49 1.79 5.52 6.46
CA LEU A 49 2.89 5.82 7.38
C LEU A 49 4.15 6.17 6.55
N GLN A 50 4.87 7.20 6.96
CA GLN A 50 6.18 7.57 6.45
C GLN A 50 7.25 7.01 7.38
N ILE A 51 8.27 6.40 6.80
CA ILE A 51 9.45 5.87 7.50
C ILE A 51 10.58 6.88 7.31
N PHE A 52 11.19 7.32 8.41
CA PHE A 52 12.32 8.23 8.42
C PHE A 52 13.65 7.49 8.55
N ASP A 53 13.67 6.44 9.37
CA ASP A 53 14.84 5.61 9.62
C ASP A 53 14.41 4.20 10.05
N SER A 54 15.25 3.21 9.81
CA SER A 54 14.96 1.82 10.17
C SER A 54 16.24 1.00 10.36
N GLN A 55 16.34 0.35 11.52
CA GLN A 55 17.42 -0.62 11.79
C GLN A 55 17.17 -1.98 11.13
N VAL A 56 15.95 -2.24 10.64
CA VAL A 56 15.53 -3.49 10.01
C VAL A 56 15.17 -3.28 8.54
N PRO A 57 15.32 -4.31 7.68
CA PRO A 57 14.90 -4.21 6.29
C PRO A 57 13.37 -4.17 6.17
N VAL A 58 12.80 -2.98 5.92
CA VAL A 58 11.34 -2.75 5.87
C VAL A 58 10.63 -3.53 4.76
N GLY A 59 11.36 -4.03 3.75
CA GLY A 59 10.84 -4.91 2.70
C GLY A 59 10.97 -6.41 3.00
N ALA A 60 11.45 -6.78 4.19
CA ALA A 60 11.69 -8.17 4.58
C ALA A 60 11.34 -8.45 6.05
N THR A 61 10.56 -7.58 6.69
CA THR A 61 10.03 -7.84 8.04
C THR A 61 9.00 -8.97 8.00
N PRO A 62 8.78 -9.69 9.11
CA PRO A 62 7.69 -10.65 9.21
C PRO A 62 6.33 -10.04 8.86
N GLU A 63 6.07 -8.79 9.25
CA GLU A 63 4.82 -8.07 8.97
C GLU A 63 4.67 -7.77 7.48
N TYR A 64 5.75 -7.46 6.77
CA TYR A 64 5.71 -7.31 5.32
C TYR A 64 5.37 -8.65 4.65
N LEU A 65 6.07 -9.72 5.04
CA LEU A 65 5.85 -11.05 4.47
C LEU A 65 4.45 -11.59 4.77
N ALA A 66 3.90 -11.28 5.95
CA ALA A 66 2.55 -11.62 6.37
C ALA A 66 1.46 -10.70 5.81
N GLY A 67 1.81 -9.73 4.96
CA GLY A 67 0.82 -8.89 4.29
C GLY A 67 0.20 -7.78 5.15
N HIS A 68 0.81 -7.42 6.28
CA HIS A 68 0.30 -6.32 7.13
C HIS A 68 0.45 -4.96 6.45
N TYR A 69 1.39 -4.82 5.52
CA TYR A 69 1.59 -3.61 4.73
C TYR A 69 2.27 -3.87 3.39
N ILE A 70 2.29 -2.83 2.56
CA ILE A 70 3.06 -2.77 1.32
C ILE A 70 3.83 -1.45 1.24
N LEU A 71 5.04 -1.50 0.69
CA LEU A 71 5.83 -0.30 0.34
C LEU A 71 5.20 0.36 -0.88
N GLN A 72 4.76 1.60 -0.73
CA GLN A 72 4.01 2.29 -1.78
C GLN A 72 4.09 3.80 -1.56
N ALA A 73 4.41 4.53 -2.62
CA ALA A 73 4.45 5.99 -2.59
C ALA A 73 3.11 6.59 -2.18
N ALA A 74 3.13 7.62 -1.32
CA ALA A 74 1.94 8.32 -0.84
C ALA A 74 0.99 8.78 -1.97
N SER A 75 1.56 9.25 -3.10
CA SER A 75 0.78 9.69 -4.27
C SER A 75 -0.08 8.58 -4.88
N SER A 76 0.30 7.31 -4.69
CA SER A 76 -0.48 6.18 -5.20
C SER A 76 -1.72 5.86 -4.39
N PHE A 77 -1.93 6.50 -3.22
CA PHE A 77 -3.15 6.34 -2.42
C PHE A 77 -4.30 7.18 -2.98
N LEU A 78 -3.98 8.38 -3.46
CA LEU A 78 -4.95 9.40 -3.85
C LEU A 78 -5.95 8.92 -4.91
N PRO A 79 -5.55 8.20 -5.98
CA PRO A 79 -6.52 7.75 -6.99
C PRO A 79 -7.57 6.81 -6.43
N VAL A 80 -7.20 5.93 -5.49
CA VAL A 80 -8.13 4.97 -4.89
C VAL A 80 -9.02 5.66 -3.84
N ILE A 81 -8.47 6.62 -3.09
CA ILE A 81 -9.26 7.45 -2.17
C ILE A 81 -10.30 8.26 -2.94
N ALA A 82 -9.91 8.84 -4.09
CA ALA A 82 -10.82 9.60 -4.94
C ALA A 82 -11.86 8.73 -5.66
N LEU A 83 -11.50 7.47 -5.99
CA LEU A 83 -12.43 6.50 -6.55
C LEU A 83 -13.51 6.08 -5.55
N ASP A 84 -13.19 6.06 -4.25
CA ASP A 84 -14.09 5.71 -3.15
C ASP A 84 -14.89 4.41 -3.40
N PRO A 85 -14.22 3.26 -3.64
CA PRO A 85 -14.92 2.01 -3.93
C PRO A 85 -15.67 1.48 -2.71
N GLN A 86 -16.92 1.06 -2.92
CA GLN A 86 -17.82 0.60 -1.86
C GLN A 86 -17.94 -0.92 -1.82
N GLU A 87 -18.38 -1.44 -0.66
CA GLU A 87 -18.65 -2.87 -0.48
C GLU A 87 -19.67 -3.38 -1.51
N ASN A 88 -19.45 -4.59 -2.02
CA ASN A 88 -20.26 -5.29 -3.02
C ASN A 88 -20.27 -4.71 -4.45
N GLU A 89 -19.48 -3.67 -4.74
CA GLU A 89 -19.32 -3.14 -6.09
C GLU A 89 -18.47 -4.04 -7.01
N ARG A 90 -18.47 -3.72 -8.30
CA ARG A 90 -17.59 -4.33 -9.30
C ARG A 90 -16.64 -3.28 -9.85
N VAL A 91 -15.34 -3.46 -9.61
CA VAL A 91 -14.30 -2.49 -10.00
C VAL A 91 -13.34 -3.12 -11.00
N LEU A 92 -12.96 -2.37 -12.04
CA LEU A 92 -11.96 -2.78 -13.04
C LEU A 92 -10.73 -1.88 -12.94
N ASP A 93 -9.57 -2.48 -12.65
CA ASP A 93 -8.26 -1.85 -12.69
C ASP A 93 -7.53 -2.30 -13.96
N MET A 94 -7.45 -1.41 -14.96
CA MET A 94 -6.93 -1.73 -16.30
C MET A 94 -5.40 -1.81 -16.40
N ALA A 95 -4.67 -1.25 -15.43
CA ALA A 95 -3.21 -1.19 -15.40
C ALA A 95 -2.70 -1.52 -13.99
N ALA A 96 -3.12 -2.69 -13.51
CA ALA A 96 -3.09 -3.09 -12.12
C ALA A 96 -1.68 -3.34 -11.58
N ALA A 97 -0.73 -3.82 -12.40
CA ALA A 97 0.58 -4.20 -11.87
C ALA A 97 1.35 -2.97 -11.37
N PRO A 98 2.10 -3.07 -10.25
CA PRO A 98 2.40 -4.29 -9.47
C PRO A 98 1.33 -4.68 -8.42
N GLY A 99 0.15 -4.07 -8.40
CA GLY A 99 -1.00 -4.46 -7.55
C GLY A 99 -1.27 -3.55 -6.36
N GLY A 100 -0.48 -2.48 -6.18
CA GLY A 100 -0.61 -1.58 -5.02
C GLY A 100 -1.93 -0.81 -4.94
N LYS A 101 -2.56 -0.49 -6.08
CA LYS A 101 -3.88 0.18 -6.10
C LYS A 101 -5.01 -0.84 -6.01
N THR A 102 -4.92 -1.90 -6.78
CA THR A 102 -5.85 -3.04 -6.76
C THR A 102 -6.07 -3.60 -5.35
N THR A 103 -4.99 -3.83 -4.61
CA THR A 103 -5.08 -4.33 -3.22
C THR A 103 -5.62 -3.29 -2.25
N TYR A 104 -5.55 -2.00 -2.59
CA TYR A 104 -6.16 -0.95 -1.78
C TYR A 104 -7.67 -0.87 -2.04
N ILE A 105 -8.09 -1.03 -3.30
CA ILE A 105 -9.49 -1.14 -3.70
C ILE A 105 -10.16 -2.30 -2.95
N SER A 106 -9.58 -3.50 -3.05
CA SER A 106 -10.08 -4.69 -2.35
C SER A 106 -10.14 -4.51 -0.82
N ALA A 107 -9.14 -3.86 -0.22
CA ALA A 107 -9.16 -3.53 1.21
C ALA A 107 -10.25 -2.51 1.61
N MET A 108 -10.55 -1.51 0.77
CA MET A 108 -11.65 -0.56 0.99
C MET A 108 -13.01 -1.24 0.84
N MET A 109 -13.13 -2.16 -0.10
CA MET A 109 -14.33 -2.98 -0.32
C MET A 109 -14.46 -4.16 0.67
N LYS A 110 -13.55 -4.28 1.65
CA LYS A 110 -13.51 -5.36 2.65
C LYS A 110 -13.63 -6.77 2.08
N ASN A 111 -12.97 -7.04 0.95
CA ASN A 111 -13.07 -8.32 0.21
C ASN A 111 -14.52 -8.73 -0.14
N THR A 112 -15.38 -7.74 -0.44
CA THR A 112 -16.74 -7.97 -0.96
C THR A 112 -16.84 -7.50 -2.40
N GLY A 113 -17.83 -7.99 -3.15
CA GLY A 113 -18.00 -7.62 -4.56
C GLY A 113 -17.01 -8.31 -5.48
N CYS A 114 -16.46 -7.58 -6.44
CA CYS A 114 -15.48 -8.12 -7.40
C CYS A 114 -14.50 -7.07 -7.91
N VAL A 115 -13.19 -7.37 -7.85
CA VAL A 115 -12.14 -6.52 -8.41
C VAL A 115 -11.45 -7.24 -9.57
N PHE A 116 -11.58 -6.71 -10.78
CA PHE A 116 -10.87 -7.19 -11.96
C PHE A 116 -9.52 -6.48 -12.06
N ALA A 117 -8.43 -7.24 -11.96
CA ALA A 117 -7.07 -6.73 -12.09
C ALA A 117 -6.47 -7.12 -13.44
N ASN A 118 -6.24 -6.15 -14.32
CA ASN A 118 -5.70 -6.37 -15.65
C ASN A 118 -4.37 -5.63 -15.84
N ASP A 119 -3.42 -6.25 -16.52
CA ASP A 119 -2.20 -5.59 -17.00
C ASP A 119 -1.77 -6.24 -18.31
N ALA A 120 -1.51 -5.43 -19.34
CA ALA A 120 -1.12 -5.93 -20.65
C ALA A 120 0.24 -6.63 -20.63
N ASN A 121 1.09 -6.35 -19.65
CA ASN A 121 2.43 -6.92 -19.57
C ASN A 121 2.46 -8.18 -18.69
N LYS A 122 2.54 -9.34 -19.36
CA LYS A 122 2.63 -10.67 -18.71
C LYS A 122 3.80 -10.83 -17.74
N ALA A 123 4.92 -10.11 -17.90
CA ALA A 123 6.01 -10.20 -16.93
C ALA A 123 5.64 -9.50 -15.60
N ARG A 124 4.85 -8.42 -15.67
CA ARG A 124 4.42 -7.63 -14.50
C ARG A 124 3.27 -8.27 -13.75
N THR A 125 2.50 -9.16 -14.38
CA THR A 125 1.42 -9.91 -13.70
C THR A 125 1.96 -10.84 -12.61
N LYS A 126 3.22 -11.28 -12.67
CA LYS A 126 3.85 -12.04 -11.58
C LYS A 126 3.86 -11.27 -10.26
N SER A 127 4.27 -10.00 -10.31
CA SER A 127 4.29 -9.14 -9.12
C SER A 127 2.89 -8.79 -8.64
N LEU A 128 1.93 -8.64 -9.56
CA LEU A 128 0.52 -8.44 -9.25
C LEU A 128 -0.03 -9.63 -8.45
N ILE A 129 0.12 -10.85 -8.97
CA ILE A 129 -0.33 -12.10 -8.33
C ILE A 129 0.32 -12.25 -6.95
N ALA A 130 1.65 -12.05 -6.87
CA ALA A 130 2.38 -12.15 -5.60
C ALA A 130 1.84 -11.18 -4.54
N ASN A 131 1.56 -9.93 -4.91
CA ASN A 131 1.03 -8.94 -3.96
C ASN A 131 -0.43 -9.21 -3.58
N ILE A 132 -1.26 -9.65 -4.52
CA ILE A 132 -2.67 -10.03 -4.26
C ILE A 132 -2.74 -11.14 -3.22
N HIS A 133 -1.99 -12.23 -3.43
CA HIS A 133 -1.97 -13.35 -2.48
C HIS A 133 -1.34 -12.97 -1.14
N ARG A 134 -0.21 -12.26 -1.15
CA ARG A 134 0.46 -11.84 0.09
C ARG A 134 -0.42 -10.93 0.95
N LEU A 135 -1.24 -10.07 0.33
CA LEU A 135 -2.10 -9.10 1.04
C LEU A 135 -3.53 -9.61 1.25
N GLU A 136 -3.82 -10.88 0.91
CA GLU A 136 -5.14 -11.50 1.06
C GLU A 136 -6.29 -10.68 0.44
N SER A 137 -6.04 -10.08 -0.72
CA SER A 137 -7.00 -9.25 -1.45
C SER A 137 -7.79 -10.12 -2.43
N TYR A 138 -9.03 -10.48 -2.10
CA TYR A 138 -9.88 -11.36 -2.91
C TYR A 138 -11.15 -10.64 -3.39
#